data_AF-A0A7X6VLF4-F1
#
_entry.id   AF-A0A7X6VLF4-F1
#
_cell.length_a   1.000
_cell.length_b   1.000
_cell.length_c   1.000
_cell.angle_alpha   90.00
_cell.angle_beta   90.00
_cell.angle_gamma   90.00
#
_symmetry.space_group_name_H-M   'P 1'
#
loop_
_entity.id
_entity.type
_entity.pdbx_description
1 polymer ?
#
loop_
_entity_poly.entity_id
_entity_poly.type
_entity_poly.pdbx_seq_one_letter_code
_entity_poly.pdbx_strand_id
1 'polypeptide(L)'
;MDSLVRFGVAIPEGLLDEFDQFVRRKGLPNRSKALRQLIRERLSREMWAKGSGTVFGTVTIVYDHAASAATGALTALQHDHGKSIICTTHIHVDHHHCMECIVLKGDAGDIRLFVDALGGVRGVQSIDLSITSIV
;
A
#
# COMPACT_ATOMS: atom_id res chain seq x y z
N MET A 1 -6.66 22.98 0.71
CA MET A 1 -5.37 22.67 1.35
C MET A 1 -5.43 23.24 2.75
N ASP A 2 -5.19 22.39 3.75
CA ASP A 2 -5.15 22.84 5.14
C ASP A 2 -3.94 23.76 5.37
N SER A 3 -4.09 24.72 6.28
CA SER A 3 -3.02 25.65 6.64
C SER A 3 -1.96 24.96 7.51
N LEU A 4 -0.70 25.38 7.38
CA LEU A 4 0.38 24.83 8.21
C LEU A 4 0.34 25.42 9.62
N VAL A 5 0.21 24.55 10.62
CA VAL A 5 0.28 24.91 12.04
C VAL A 5 1.67 24.58 12.59
N ARG A 6 2.22 25.48 13.41
CA ARG A 6 3.49 25.28 14.13
C ARG A 6 3.20 24.80 15.55
N PHE A 7 3.89 23.76 15.97
CA PHE A 7 3.86 23.25 17.33
C PHE A 7 5.27 22.88 17.79
N GLY A 8 5.51 22.93 19.10
CA GLY A 8 6.77 22.51 19.73
C GLY A 8 6.68 21.06 20.22
N VAL A 9 7.80 20.34 20.17
CA VAL A 9 7.94 18.97 20.68
C VAL A 9 9.22 18.87 21.49
N ALA A 10 9.14 18.23 22.66
CA ALA A 10 10.31 17.85 23.44
C ALA A 10 10.78 16.46 22.96
N ILE A 11 12.08 16.33 22.72
CA ILE A 11 12.70 15.08 22.26
C ILE A 11 14.10 14.97 22.87
N PRO A 12 14.56 13.76 23.25
CA PRO A 12 15.94 13.56 23.70
C PRO A 12 16.95 14.01 22.66
N GLU A 13 18.04 14.64 23.09
CA GLU A 13 19.07 15.20 22.20
C GLU A 13 19.65 14.14 21.25
N GLY A 14 20.06 12.98 21.77
CA GLY A 14 20.60 11.91 20.94
C GLY A 14 19.62 11.41 19.88
N LEU A 15 18.31 11.39 20.19
CA LEU A 15 17.29 11.00 19.21
C LEU A 15 17.09 12.07 18.13
N LEU A 16 17.22 13.36 18.48
CA LEU A 16 17.19 14.44 17.50
C LEU A 16 18.38 14.35 16.54
N ASP A 17 19.57 14.01 17.05
CA ASP A 17 20.77 13.83 16.23
C ASP A 17 20.62 12.68 15.24
N GLU A 18 20.11 11.53 15.69
CA GLU A 18 19.80 10.40 14.82
C GLU A 18 18.77 10.77 13.74
N PHE A 19 17.73 11.53 14.13
CA PHE A 19 16.72 12.01 13.20
C PHE A 19 17.31 12.97 12.16
N ASP A 20 18.19 13.89 12.55
CA ASP A 20 18.86 14.79 11.63
C ASP A 20 19.79 14.08 10.65
N GLN A 21 20.49 13.04 11.10
CA GLN A 21 21.26 12.19 10.22
C GLN A 21 20.35 11.47 9.22
N PHE A 22 19.21 10.95 9.66
CA PHE A 22 18.20 10.36 8.77
C PHE A 22 17.70 11.35 7.72
N VAL A 23 17.33 12.58 8.12
CA VAL A 23 16.87 13.65 7.24
C VAL A 23 17.91 13.96 6.16
N ARG A 24 19.19 14.10 6.55
CA ARG A 24 20.30 14.35 5.64
C ARG A 24 20.54 13.19 4.67
N ARG A 25 20.61 11.95 5.16
CA ARG A 25 20.81 10.75 4.32
C ARG A 25 19.71 10.58 3.27
N LYS A 26 18.47 10.92 3.61
CA LYS A 26 17.32 10.85 2.68
C LYS A 26 17.20 12.07 1.76
N GLY A 27 18.06 13.07 1.89
CA GLY A 27 18.00 14.30 1.08
C GLY A 27 16.73 15.12 1.31
N LEU A 28 16.12 15.02 2.50
CA LEU A 28 14.88 15.72 2.81
C LEU A 28 15.15 17.20 3.12
N PRO A 29 14.29 18.12 2.68
CA PRO A 29 14.57 19.56 2.74
C PRO A 29 14.58 20.12 4.17
N ASN A 30 13.84 19.52 5.10
CA ASN A 30 13.78 19.94 6.51
C ASN A 30 13.16 18.86 7.41
N ARG A 31 13.39 19.00 8.72
CA ARG A 31 12.80 18.18 9.79
C ARG A 31 11.27 18.10 9.68
N SER A 32 10.60 19.23 9.40
CA SER A 32 9.14 19.29 9.31
C SER A 32 8.57 18.47 8.15
N LYS A 33 9.29 18.30 7.04
CA LYS A 33 8.87 17.43 5.94
C LYS A 33 9.02 15.96 6.33
N ALA A 34 10.14 15.60 6.93
CA ALA A 34 10.38 14.24 7.42
C ALA A 34 9.37 13.83 8.50
N LEU A 35 9.13 14.70 9.48
CA LEU A 35 8.16 14.45 10.54
C LEU A 35 6.74 14.29 9.99
N ARG A 36 6.32 15.13 9.04
CA ARG A 36 5.01 14.98 8.37
C ARG A 36 4.89 13.67 7.59
N GLN A 37 5.95 13.19 6.94
CA GLN A 37 5.94 11.88 6.27
C GLN A 37 5.77 10.75 7.29
N LEU A 38 6.56 10.76 8.37
CA LEU A 38 6.45 9.76 9.43
C LEU A 38 5.07 9.73 10.09
N ILE A 39 4.49 10.91 10.37
CA ILE A 39 3.13 11.02 10.92
C ILE A 39 2.12 10.40 9.96
N ARG A 40 2.14 10.77 8.67
CA ARG A 40 1.22 10.21 7.68
C ARG A 40 1.35 8.71 7.57
N GLU A 41 2.57 8.21 7.40
CA GLU A 41 2.83 6.76 7.33
C GLU A 41 2.32 6.03 8.57
N ARG A 42 2.49 6.60 9.77
CA ARG A 42 1.96 6.01 11.01
C ARG A 42 0.44 5.99 11.03
N LEU A 43 -0.21 7.10 10.67
CA LEU A 43 -1.68 7.20 10.63
C LEU A 43 -2.28 6.25 9.59
N SER A 44 -1.68 6.16 8.39
CA SER A 44 -2.08 5.19 7.36
C SER A 44 -1.99 3.75 7.85
N ARG A 45 -0.89 3.39 8.53
CA ARG A 45 -0.72 2.07 9.15
C ARG A 45 -1.77 1.79 10.22
N GLU A 46 -2.18 2.79 11.00
CA GLU A 46 -3.24 2.62 12.00
C GLU A 46 -4.63 2.42 11.38
N MET A 47 -4.97 3.17 10.33
CA MET A 47 -6.23 2.97 9.60
C MET A 47 -6.30 1.56 9.02
N TRP A 48 -5.20 1.12 8.40
CA TRP A 48 -5.06 -0.25 7.91
C TRP A 48 -5.23 -1.29 9.01
N ALA A 49 -4.53 -1.13 10.15
CA ALA A 49 -4.59 -2.06 11.27
C ALA A 49 -5.99 -2.12 11.90
N LYS A 50 -6.70 -0.99 11.98
CA LYS A 50 -8.09 -0.91 12.48
C LYS A 50 -9.10 -1.49 11.49
N GLY A 51 -8.72 -1.67 10.22
CA GLY A 51 -9.62 -2.14 9.17
C GLY A 51 -10.79 -1.18 8.91
N SER A 52 -10.60 0.12 9.13
CA SER A 52 -11.63 1.12 8.84
C SER A 52 -11.04 2.44 8.35
N GLY A 53 -11.82 3.11 7.51
CA GLY A 53 -11.48 4.39 6.90
C GLY A 53 -10.88 4.22 5.49
N THR A 54 -10.99 5.29 4.71
CA THR A 54 -10.58 5.27 3.30
C THR A 54 -9.07 5.21 3.15
N VAL A 55 -8.58 4.15 2.53
CA VAL A 55 -7.17 3.97 2.16
C VAL A 55 -7.02 3.86 0.65
N PHE A 56 -5.79 4.08 0.19
CA PHE A 56 -5.36 3.93 -1.19
C PHE A 56 -4.19 2.95 -1.21
N GLY A 57 -4.00 2.25 -2.31
CA GLY A 57 -2.86 1.34 -2.37
C GLY A 57 -2.63 0.70 -3.73
N THR A 58 -1.63 -0.16 -3.76
CA THR A 58 -1.37 -1.07 -4.86
C THR A 58 -1.15 -2.45 -4.28
N VAL A 59 -1.77 -3.46 -4.89
CA VAL A 59 -1.36 -4.85 -4.69
C VAL A 59 -0.72 -5.35 -5.98
N THR A 60 0.50 -5.85 -5.84
CA THR A 60 1.25 -6.46 -6.92
C THR A 60 1.23 -7.96 -6.74
N ILE A 61 0.77 -8.68 -7.76
CA ILE A 61 0.75 -10.14 -7.76
C ILE A 61 1.58 -10.69 -8.91
N VAL A 62 2.20 -11.85 -8.70
CA VAL A 62 2.78 -12.67 -9.77
C VAL A 62 2.10 -14.03 -9.72
N TYR A 63 1.66 -14.53 -10.87
CA TYR A 63 0.98 -15.81 -10.98
C TYR A 63 1.33 -16.54 -12.27
N ASP A 64 1.19 -17.87 -12.23
CA ASP A 64 1.30 -18.71 -13.42
C ASP A 64 -0.03 -18.71 -14.19
N HIS A 65 -0.04 -18.17 -15.42
CA HIS A 65 -1.26 -18.11 -16.24
C HIS A 65 -1.57 -19.43 -16.95
N ALA A 66 -0.60 -20.36 -17.05
CA ALA A 66 -0.80 -21.71 -17.55
C ALA A 66 -1.40 -22.63 -16.48
N ALA A 67 -1.31 -22.26 -15.20
CA ALA A 67 -2.02 -22.92 -14.11
C ALA A 67 -3.54 -22.78 -14.33
N SER A 68 -4.15 -23.85 -14.83
CA SER A 68 -5.57 -23.91 -15.15
C SER A 68 -6.40 -23.45 -13.95
N ALA A 69 -7.14 -22.36 -14.13
CA ALA A 69 -8.00 -21.63 -13.18
C ALA A 69 -7.44 -20.35 -12.55
N ALA A 70 -6.14 -20.05 -12.57
CA ALA A 70 -5.60 -18.84 -11.94
C ALA A 70 -6.20 -17.55 -12.54
N THR A 71 -6.11 -17.40 -13.86
CA THR A 71 -6.62 -16.21 -14.58
C THR A 71 -8.12 -16.01 -14.39
N GLY A 72 -8.91 -17.09 -14.46
CA GLY A 72 -10.35 -17.04 -14.28
C GLY A 72 -10.76 -16.68 -12.86
N ALA A 73 -10.11 -17.29 -11.86
CA ALA A 73 -10.36 -16.99 -10.45
C ALA A 73 -9.96 -15.56 -10.09
N LEU A 74 -8.81 -15.08 -10.57
CA LEU A 74 -8.37 -13.69 -10.39
C LEU A 74 -9.35 -12.70 -11.02
N THR A 75 -9.83 -12.97 -12.24
CA THR A 75 -10.81 -12.12 -12.92
C THR A 75 -12.13 -12.04 -12.14
N ALA A 76 -12.65 -13.19 -11.70
CA ALA A 76 -13.87 -13.24 -10.90
C ALA A 76 -13.72 -12.50 -9.57
N LEU A 77 -12.60 -12.73 -8.87
CA LEU A 77 -12.32 -12.06 -7.60
C LEU A 77 -12.20 -10.54 -7.76
N GLN A 78 -11.53 -10.07 -8.83
CA GLN A 78 -11.44 -8.64 -9.13
C GLN A 78 -12.81 -8.04 -9.48
N HIS A 79 -13.68 -8.78 -10.15
CA HIS A 79 -15.06 -8.34 -10.40
C HIS A 79 -15.86 -8.20 -9.08
N ASP A 80 -15.76 -9.16 -8.16
CA ASP A 80 -16.46 -9.13 -6.88
C ASP A 80 -16.00 -7.95 -6.00
N HIS A 81 -14.72 -7.57 -6.09
CA HIS A 81 -14.13 -6.45 -5.38
C HIS A 81 -13.98 -5.16 -6.22
N GLY A 82 -14.67 -5.08 -7.36
CA GLY A 82 -14.50 -3.99 -8.33
C GLY A 82 -14.78 -2.57 -7.79
N LYS A 83 -15.52 -2.45 -6.68
CA LYS A 83 -15.71 -1.16 -5.99
C LYS A 83 -14.43 -0.59 -5.38
N SER A 84 -13.51 -1.48 -4.98
CA SER A 84 -12.25 -1.14 -4.34
C SER A 84 -11.09 -1.06 -5.33
N ILE A 85 -11.30 -1.46 -6.60
CA ILE A 85 -10.29 -1.48 -7.66
C ILE A 85 -10.50 -0.29 -8.58
N ILE A 86 -9.48 0.55 -8.71
CA ILE A 86 -9.47 1.68 -9.65
C ILE A 86 -9.08 1.19 -11.04
N CYS A 87 -7.99 0.43 -11.13
CA CYS A 87 -7.51 -0.17 -12.37
C CYS A 87 -6.54 -1.31 -12.08
N THR A 88 -6.34 -2.16 -13.09
CA THR A 88 -5.35 -3.24 -13.08
C THR A 88 -4.46 -3.08 -14.31
N THR A 89 -3.15 -3.13 -14.10
CA THR A 89 -2.15 -3.23 -15.18
C THR A 89 -1.62 -4.65 -15.20
N HIS A 90 -1.76 -5.34 -16.33
CA HIS A 90 -1.28 -6.70 -16.54
C HIS A 90 0.00 -6.68 -17.39
N ILE A 91 1.00 -7.45 -16.97
CA ILE A 91 2.32 -7.54 -17.62
C ILE A 91 2.64 -9.02 -17.83
N HIS A 92 2.96 -9.39 -19.07
CA HIS A 92 3.55 -10.70 -19.37
C HIS A 92 5.04 -10.66 -19.02
N VAL A 93 5.45 -11.41 -18.00
CA VAL A 93 6.84 -11.47 -17.53
C VAL A 93 7.63 -12.46 -18.38
N ASP A 94 7.07 -13.64 -18.60
CA ASP A 94 7.61 -14.69 -19.47
C ASP A 94 6.48 -15.59 -20.01
N HIS A 95 6.84 -16.77 -20.53
CA HIS A 95 5.88 -17.71 -21.13
C HIS A 95 4.88 -18.32 -20.13
N HIS A 96 5.16 -18.30 -18.83
CA HIS A 96 4.30 -18.88 -17.80
C HIS A 96 3.83 -17.83 -16.80
N HIS A 97 4.59 -16.77 -16.57
CA HIS A 97 4.31 -15.81 -15.51
C HIS A 97 3.67 -14.53 -16.02
N CYS A 98 2.59 -14.13 -15.35
CA CYS A 98 2.02 -12.81 -15.45
C CYS A 98 2.19 -12.06 -14.13
N MET A 99 2.37 -10.75 -14.23
CA MET A 99 2.38 -9.83 -13.11
C MET A 99 1.22 -8.87 -13.26
N GLU A 100 0.49 -8.61 -12.18
CA GLU A 100 -0.53 -7.58 -12.13
C GLU A 100 -0.21 -6.55 -11.06
N CYS A 101 -0.36 -5.28 -11.40
CA CYS A 101 -0.40 -4.18 -10.45
C CYS A 101 -1.83 -3.65 -10.40
N ILE A 102 -2.50 -3.89 -9.27
CA ILE A 102 -3.91 -3.54 -9.05
C ILE A 102 -3.94 -2.32 -8.13
N VAL A 103 -4.46 -1.21 -8.64
CA VAL A 103 -4.58 0.06 -7.91
C VAL A 103 -5.89 0.06 -7.14
N LEU A 104 -5.82 0.36 -5.85
CA LEU A 104 -6.92 0.19 -4.89
C LEU A 104 -7.32 1.52 -4.24
N LYS A 105 -8.63 1.68 -3.99
CA LYS A 105 -9.21 2.74 -3.16
C LYS A 105 -10.50 2.24 -2.55
N GLY A 106 -10.62 2.33 -1.23
CA GLY A 106 -11.81 1.88 -0.52
C GLY A 106 -11.62 1.91 0.98
N ASP A 107 -12.58 1.32 1.69
CA ASP A 107 -12.40 1.07 3.11
C ASP A 107 -11.28 0.04 3.34
N ALA A 108 -10.49 0.25 4.40
CA ALA A 108 -9.38 -0.64 4.73
C ALA A 108 -9.82 -2.10 4.96
N GLY A 109 -11.00 -2.34 5.53
CA GLY A 109 -11.55 -3.68 5.72
C GLY A 109 -11.85 -4.37 4.38
N ASP A 110 -12.50 -3.66 3.46
CA ASP A 110 -12.86 -4.20 2.14
C ASP A 110 -11.62 -4.54 1.30
N ILE A 111 -10.61 -3.66 1.34
CA ILE A 111 -9.32 -3.91 0.66
C ILE A 111 -8.59 -5.09 1.29
N ARG A 112 -8.63 -5.22 2.62
CA ARG A 112 -8.01 -6.36 3.31
C ARG A 112 -8.66 -7.68 2.91
N LEU A 113 -9.99 -7.74 2.84
CA LEU A 113 -10.71 -8.92 2.37
C LEU A 113 -10.30 -9.32 0.95
N PHE A 114 -10.13 -8.34 0.06
CA PHE A 114 -9.64 -8.59 -1.31
C PHE A 114 -8.23 -9.19 -1.31
N VAL A 115 -7.30 -8.59 -0.55
CA VAL A 115 -5.90 -9.07 -0.49
C VAL A 115 -5.80 -10.46 0.14
N ASP A 116 -6.56 -10.71 1.22
CA ASP A 116 -6.61 -12.02 1.86
C ASP A 116 -7.17 -13.08 0.89
N ALA A 117 -8.18 -12.74 0.08
CA ALA A 117 -8.73 -13.61 -0.94
C ALA A 117 -7.75 -13.90 -2.09
N LEU A 118 -6.93 -12.92 -2.50
CA LEU A 118 -5.85 -13.13 -3.49
C LEU A 118 -4.88 -14.21 -3.03
N GLY A 119 -4.54 -14.26 -1.73
CA GLY A 119 -3.67 -15.29 -1.15
C GLY A 119 -4.24 -16.71 -1.22
N GLY A 120 -5.56 -16.85 -1.37
CA GLY A 120 -6.24 -18.13 -1.52
C GLY A 120 -6.29 -18.63 -2.98
N VAL A 121 -5.94 -17.81 -3.96
CA VAL A 121 -6.02 -18.20 -5.37
C VAL A 121 -4.86 -19.11 -5.76
N ARG A 122 -5.18 -20.34 -6.17
CA ARG A 122 -4.19 -21.30 -6.67
C ARG A 122 -3.50 -20.73 -7.91
N GLY A 123 -2.17 -20.75 -7.91
CA GLY A 123 -1.33 -20.24 -9.00
C GLY A 123 -0.75 -18.86 -8.73
N VAL A 124 -1.23 -18.13 -7.71
CA VAL A 124 -0.56 -16.93 -7.21
C VAL A 124 0.71 -17.34 -6.46
N GLN A 125 1.85 -16.80 -6.89
CA GLN A 125 3.18 -17.13 -6.38
C GLN A 125 3.69 -16.07 -5.40
N SER A 126 3.37 -14.79 -5.63
CA SER A 126 3.76 -13.70 -4.74
C SER A 126 2.69 -12.61 -4.69
N ILE A 127 2.56 -11.97 -3.52
CA ILE A 127 1.69 -10.82 -3.28
C ILE A 127 2.49 -9.77 -2.51
N ASP A 128 2.56 -8.55 -3.01
CA ASP A 128 3.14 -7.39 -2.33
C ASP A 128 2.08 -6.29 -2.21
N LEU A 129 1.86 -5.79 -0.99
CA LEU A 129 0.84 -4.80 -0.70
C LEU A 129 1.48 -3.51 -0.19
N SER A 130 1.14 -2.40 -0.85
CA SER A 130 1.48 -1.06 -0.40
C SER A 130 0.20 -0.26 -0.13
N ILE A 131 0.04 0.24 1.10
CA ILE A 131 -1.12 1.03 1.54
C ILE A 131 -0.68 2.41 2.00
N THR A 132 -1.48 3.41 1.66
CA THR A 132 -1.35 4.81 2.08
C THR A 132 -2.72 5.41 2.35
N SER A 133 -2.77 6.56 3.00
CA SER A 133 -4.00 7.32 3.18
C SER A 133 -3.73 8.81 2.98
N ILE A 134 -4.77 9.53 2.54
CA ILE A 134 -4.72 10.99 2.42
C ILE A 134 -5.20 11.55 3.77
N VAL A 135 -4.26 11.67 4.70
CA VAL A 135 -4.44 12.36 5.99
C VAL A 135 -3.70 13.69 5.98
#